data_AF-D8U627-F1
#
_entry.id   AF-D8U627-F1
#
_cell.length_a   1.000
_cell.length_b   1.000
_cell.length_c   1.000
_cell.angle_alpha   90.00
_cell.angle_beta   90.00
_cell.angle_gamma   90.00
#
_symmetry.space_group_name_H-M   'P 1'
#
loop_
_entity.id
_entity.type
_entity.pdbx_description
1 polymer ?
#
loop_
_entity_poly.entity_id
_entity_poly.type
_entity_poly.pdbx_seq_one_letter_code
_entity_poly.pdbx_strand_id
1 'polypeptide(L)'
;MSWASIAIVTGLLFLAATPSEAFYRDDCYNSTRGEERELCLRRSLLRRQAVAAPSSSCPKGCTVHGVCHEDIGRCDCPRHFTGPACSTVVPSISKLCAKYSIKLRDFGKDSPCFNNCNQRGRCIAGICHCQPGYWGIDCAISWGPNGKMQLLDGNYVERKTGVKVYIYELPSNMTSWYPFMRMDRPVHLMFWQRLMSSGMRTLDGNKADYFYIPINTRTGSLAREELEWTLPYIKKTYPWWSKDNGNRHLIIHTGDMGINDFPLATRRELNESLSNITWLTHWGLHEYHPIAKWYPAHRPGKDIVIPVMIMTQGFHLSPMNPRMEAEIKAQGAPRLRNGTLFFAGRICGDRDLPDPKTGKCGPGHEDYSFGVRQAVYLQHRNVKGFRIVAWTSTYLEDISSHKFCLAPVGGGHGKRNILVAFMGCLPVLIGDHVLQPFEPEIDWSRFSISVPEADIPDLPRILANVPASEVASKQKRLRCAAQHMFYSSTLGAILGEDGRYDAFETLMEILRVRKEHPDVPPEKYQKVDQRFRKFINCDLDDEVNPVPLCTQGKEMQLVDRKSCKDCRRKDGTSNSFFNSAGGMLCCEDHDMTKCPRGWK
;
A
#
# COMPACT_ATOMS: atom_id res chain seq x y z
N MET A 1 70.11 -44.11 33.72
CA MET A 1 70.33 -42.92 34.57
C MET A 1 68.99 -42.18 34.65
N SER A 2 68.15 -42.50 35.64
CA SER A 2 68.08 -41.89 36.99
C SER A 2 67.06 -40.74 37.06
N TRP A 3 65.92 -41.04 37.72
CA TRP A 3 65.15 -40.23 38.68
C TRP A 3 64.84 -38.76 38.34
N ALA A 4 63.56 -38.43 38.08
CA ALA A 4 62.56 -37.90 39.05
C ALA A 4 62.36 -36.38 38.77
N SER A 5 61.21 -35.71 38.84
CA SER A 5 59.94 -35.82 39.57
C SER A 5 59.09 -34.61 39.08
N ILE A 6 57.76 -34.58 38.89
CA ILE A 6 56.64 -34.67 39.84
C ILE A 6 55.30 -34.63 39.07
N ALA A 7 54.30 -35.26 39.69
CA ALA A 7 52.87 -35.42 39.39
C ALA A 7 52.12 -34.08 39.09
N ILE A 8 50.93 -34.03 38.47
CA ILE A 8 49.63 -34.44 39.07
C ILE A 8 48.55 -34.69 37.99
N VAL A 9 48.01 -35.91 38.02
CA VAL A 9 46.61 -36.38 37.98
C VAL A 9 45.69 -36.04 36.77
N THR A 10 45.57 -37.08 35.94
CA THR A 10 44.39 -37.66 35.26
C THR A 10 42.97 -37.15 35.54
N GLY A 11 42.15 -37.09 34.48
CA GLY A 11 40.72 -37.39 34.57
C GLY A 11 39.90 -36.84 33.41
N LEU A 12 39.47 -37.72 32.50
CA LEU A 12 38.48 -37.43 31.46
C LEU A 12 37.26 -36.70 32.04
N LEU A 13 36.83 -35.63 31.37
CA LEU A 13 35.46 -35.14 31.40
C LEU A 13 35.09 -34.60 30.02
N PHE A 14 34.00 -35.13 29.49
CA PHE A 14 33.27 -34.68 28.30
C PHE A 14 33.35 -33.17 28.08
N LEU A 15 33.90 -32.73 26.95
CA LEU A 15 33.59 -31.41 26.41
C LEU A 15 32.66 -31.59 25.22
N ALA A 16 31.37 -31.50 25.56
CA ALA A 16 30.28 -31.27 24.64
C ALA A 16 30.62 -30.10 23.70
N ALA A 17 30.17 -30.21 22.46
CA ALA A 17 30.09 -29.10 21.52
C ALA A 17 29.53 -27.85 22.23
N THR A 18 30.27 -26.74 22.20
CA THR A 18 29.76 -25.48 22.76
C THR A 18 28.74 -24.87 21.79
N PRO A 19 27.55 -24.46 22.27
CA PRO A 19 26.45 -24.00 21.44
C PRO A 19 26.67 -22.52 21.05
N SER A 20 27.50 -22.26 20.04
CA SER A 20 27.69 -20.93 19.46
C SER A 20 26.90 -20.81 18.17
N GLU A 21 25.62 -20.49 18.25
CA GLU A 21 24.82 -19.83 17.18
C GLU A 21 23.32 -19.66 17.53
N ALA A 22 22.82 -20.25 18.61
CA ALA A 22 21.37 -20.30 18.90
C ALA A 22 20.88 -19.49 20.11
N PHE A 23 21.70 -18.69 20.79
CA PHE A 23 21.35 -18.18 22.13
C PHE A 23 21.37 -16.65 22.26
N TYR A 24 20.67 -15.89 21.41
CA TYR A 24 20.42 -14.46 21.68
C TYR A 24 19.13 -13.92 21.02
N ARG A 25 18.10 -14.75 20.90
CA ARG A 25 16.77 -14.32 20.40
C ARG A 25 15.65 -14.37 21.44
N ASP A 26 15.69 -15.28 22.40
CA ASP A 26 14.49 -15.56 23.22
C ASP A 26 14.53 -15.05 24.68
N ASP A 27 15.71 -14.80 25.27
CA ASP A 27 15.77 -14.45 26.71
C ASP A 27 15.64 -12.95 27.04
N CYS A 28 16.05 -12.02 26.15
CA CYS A 28 15.92 -10.59 26.44
C CYS A 28 14.46 -10.09 26.37
N TYR A 29 13.56 -10.79 25.67
CA TYR A 29 12.15 -10.40 25.50
C TYR A 29 11.20 -11.06 26.50
N ASN A 30 11.61 -12.15 27.14
CA ASN A 30 10.82 -12.89 28.14
C ASN A 30 11.15 -12.53 29.60
N SER A 31 12.13 -11.65 29.86
CA SER A 31 12.44 -11.20 31.23
C SER A 31 11.32 -10.31 31.80
N THR A 32 10.82 -10.67 32.97
CA THR A 32 9.78 -9.96 33.73
C THR A 32 10.33 -8.86 34.65
N ARG A 33 11.66 -8.69 34.73
CA ARG A 33 12.32 -7.69 35.59
C ARG A 33 12.94 -6.58 34.74
N GLY A 34 12.50 -5.34 34.98
CA GLY A 34 12.76 -4.18 34.13
C GLY A 34 14.24 -3.81 33.92
N GLU A 35 15.09 -4.01 34.92
CA GLU A 35 16.52 -3.61 34.86
C GLU A 35 17.40 -4.61 34.09
N GLU A 36 17.11 -5.92 34.14
CA GLU A 36 17.88 -6.95 33.41
C GLU A 36 17.64 -6.89 31.90
N ARG A 37 16.43 -6.50 31.48
CA ARG A 37 16.08 -6.28 30.07
C ARG A 37 16.87 -5.12 29.46
N GLU A 38 17.09 -4.07 30.23
CA GLU A 38 17.87 -2.89 29.82
C GLU A 38 19.37 -3.21 29.66
N LEU A 39 19.93 -4.04 30.54
CA LEU A 39 21.31 -4.53 30.48
C LEU A 39 21.56 -5.53 29.33
N CYS A 40 20.58 -6.37 29.00
CA CYS A 40 20.63 -7.34 27.89
C CYS A 40 20.65 -6.62 26.53
N LEU A 41 19.78 -5.60 26.36
CA LEU A 41 19.79 -4.72 25.18
C LEU A 41 21.08 -3.90 25.06
N ARG A 42 21.66 -3.46 26.18
CA ARG A 42 22.96 -2.75 26.21
C ARG A 42 24.13 -3.61 25.73
N ARG A 43 24.17 -4.91 26.05
CA ARG A 43 25.31 -5.79 25.71
C ARG A 43 25.27 -6.36 24.29
N SER A 44 24.09 -6.61 23.71
CA SER A 44 23.97 -7.09 22.31
C SER A 44 24.30 -6.01 21.26
N LEU A 45 24.29 -4.73 21.66
CA LEU A 45 24.72 -3.59 20.84
C LEU A 45 26.25 -3.41 20.76
N LEU A 46 27.02 -4.13 21.59
CA LEU A 46 28.46 -3.92 21.75
C LEU A 46 29.24 -5.18 21.40
N ARG A 47 29.42 -5.47 20.10
CA ARG A 47 30.67 -6.03 19.50
C ARG A 47 30.47 -6.43 18.03
N ARG A 48 31.01 -5.61 17.13
CA ARG A 48 31.93 -6.00 16.03
C ARG A 48 32.58 -4.72 15.50
N GLN A 49 33.85 -4.83 15.11
CA GLN A 49 34.73 -3.73 14.74
C GLN A 49 34.17 -2.91 13.57
N ALA A 50 34.30 -1.60 13.68
CA ALA A 50 34.13 -0.67 12.57
C ALA A 50 35.10 -1.07 11.46
N VAL A 51 34.57 -1.52 10.33
CA VAL A 51 35.30 -1.44 9.07
C VAL A 51 35.40 0.05 8.76
N ALA A 52 36.60 0.54 8.53
CA ALA A 52 36.83 1.95 8.19
C ALA A 52 36.13 2.26 6.87
N ALA A 53 34.94 2.86 6.96
CA ALA A 53 34.33 3.58 5.85
C ALA A 53 35.15 4.85 5.56
N PRO A 54 35.02 5.45 4.36
CA PRO A 54 35.40 6.85 4.16
C PRO A 54 34.85 7.71 5.31
N SER A 55 35.55 8.78 5.68
CA SER A 55 35.18 9.62 6.83
C SER A 55 33.67 9.92 6.83
N SER A 56 32.91 9.29 7.73
CA SER A 56 31.46 9.50 7.82
C SER A 56 31.18 10.97 8.15
N SER A 57 30.18 11.54 7.50
CA SER A 57 29.76 12.93 7.74
C SER A 57 29.01 13.10 9.07
N CYS A 58 28.59 12.00 9.70
CA CYS A 58 27.78 12.03 10.91
C CYS A 58 28.60 11.99 12.21
N PRO A 59 28.02 12.43 13.34
CA PRO A 59 28.63 12.30 14.65
C PRO A 59 29.02 10.85 15.00
N LYS A 60 30.17 10.69 15.66
CA LYS A 60 30.67 9.39 16.12
C LYS A 60 29.62 8.69 16.99
N GLY A 61 29.36 7.42 16.70
CA GLY A 61 28.35 6.62 17.40
C GLY A 61 26.95 6.67 16.80
N CYS A 62 26.70 7.50 15.78
CA CYS A 62 25.40 7.60 15.13
C CYS A 62 24.87 6.23 14.66
N THR A 63 25.67 5.46 13.91
CA THR A 63 25.27 4.15 13.34
C THR A 63 24.98 3.07 14.39
N VAL A 64 25.29 3.32 15.66
CA VAL A 64 24.96 2.42 16.77
C VAL A 64 23.47 2.57 17.13
N HIS A 65 23.00 3.80 17.28
CA HIS A 65 21.68 4.13 17.84
C HIS A 65 20.69 4.76 16.84
N GLY A 66 21.16 5.20 15.68
CA GLY A 66 20.37 5.81 14.63
C GLY A 66 20.89 5.48 13.24
N VAL A 67 20.40 6.24 12.26
CA VAL A 67 20.77 6.09 10.85
C VAL A 67 21.55 7.33 10.43
N CYS A 68 22.78 7.15 9.94
CA CYS A 68 23.53 8.27 9.40
C CYS A 68 23.02 8.61 8.00
N HIS A 69 22.69 9.86 7.75
CA HIS A 69 22.36 10.42 6.44
C HIS A 69 23.61 11.12 5.89
N GLU A 70 24.44 10.37 5.17
CA GLU A 70 25.83 10.75 4.85
C GLU A 70 25.94 11.99 3.94
N ASP A 71 24.92 12.29 3.14
CA ASP A 71 24.86 13.44 2.21
C ASP A 71 24.69 14.80 2.91
N ILE A 72 24.04 14.82 4.07
CA ILE A 72 23.78 16.04 4.86
C ILE A 72 24.35 15.98 6.28
N GLY A 73 25.06 14.90 6.63
CA GLY A 73 25.69 14.70 7.96
C GLY A 73 24.70 14.60 9.12
N ARG A 74 23.44 14.24 8.86
CA ARG A 74 22.35 14.17 9.85
C ARG A 74 22.28 12.77 10.47
N CYS A 75 22.19 12.68 11.79
CA CYS A 75 21.90 11.41 12.47
C CYS A 75 20.40 11.31 12.77
N ASP A 76 19.73 10.33 12.17
CA ASP A 76 18.31 10.09 12.35
C ASP A 76 18.03 9.22 13.56
N CYS A 77 17.54 9.85 14.61
CA CYS A 77 17.20 9.17 15.84
C CYS A 77 15.84 8.48 15.77
N PRO A 78 15.77 7.19 16.13
CA PRO A 78 14.54 6.56 16.59
C PRO A 78 13.85 7.41 17.67
N ARG A 79 12.51 7.38 17.79
CA ARG A 79 11.80 8.29 18.74
C ARG A 79 12.14 8.11 20.22
N HIS A 80 12.78 7.01 20.60
CA HIS A 80 13.21 6.76 21.97
C HIS A 80 14.66 7.20 22.23
N PHE A 81 15.35 7.69 21.21
CA PHE A 81 16.68 8.27 21.30
C PHE A 81 16.67 9.74 20.85
N THR A 82 17.65 10.50 21.31
CA THR A 82 17.87 11.91 20.97
C THR A 82 19.35 12.27 21.08
N GLY A 83 19.67 13.51 20.73
CA GLY A 83 21.02 14.04 20.69
C GLY A 83 21.73 13.80 19.36
N PRO A 84 22.91 14.42 19.15
CA PRO A 84 23.58 14.45 17.85
C PRO A 84 23.97 13.06 17.30
N ALA A 85 24.26 12.10 18.17
CA ALA A 85 24.61 10.71 17.81
C ALA A 85 23.52 9.70 18.21
N CYS A 86 22.33 10.18 18.59
CA CYS A 86 21.24 9.34 19.11
C CYS A 86 21.61 8.50 20.34
N SER A 87 22.61 8.90 21.11
CA SER A 87 23.10 8.16 22.27
C SER A 87 22.29 8.41 23.56
N THR A 88 21.39 9.40 23.56
CA THR A 88 20.62 9.78 24.75
C THR A 88 19.22 9.20 24.68
N VAL A 89 18.82 8.41 25.69
CA VAL A 89 17.46 7.87 25.78
C VAL A 89 16.47 8.97 26.18
N VAL A 90 15.31 9.01 25.56
CA VAL A 90 14.25 9.96 25.92
C VAL A 90 13.68 9.57 27.30
N PRO A 91 13.61 10.49 28.29
CA PRO A 91 13.30 10.16 29.70
C PRO A 91 11.92 9.52 29.97
N SER A 92 11.00 9.51 29.00
CA SER A 92 9.63 9.01 29.21
C SER A 92 9.06 8.26 28.02
N ILE A 93 9.69 7.13 27.66
CA ILE A 93 9.21 6.23 26.60
C ILE A 93 7.75 5.80 26.83
N SER A 94 7.34 5.58 28.09
CA SER A 94 5.94 5.23 28.41
C SER A 94 4.95 6.33 28.05
N LYS A 95 5.28 7.61 28.31
CA LYS A 95 4.44 8.75 27.88
C LYS A 95 4.40 8.89 26.36
N LEU A 96 5.55 8.70 25.71
CA LEU A 96 5.66 8.71 24.25
C LEU A 96 4.80 7.61 23.61
N CYS A 97 4.85 6.39 24.15
CA CYS A 97 4.04 5.25 23.73
C CYS A 97 2.54 5.55 23.93
N ALA A 98 2.16 6.03 25.11
CA ALA A 98 0.78 6.42 25.43
C ALA A 98 0.24 7.51 24.50
N LYS A 99 1.05 8.54 24.17
CA LYS A 99 0.70 9.61 23.23
C LYS A 99 0.22 9.06 21.88
N TYR A 100 0.85 7.99 21.41
CA TYR A 100 0.54 7.38 20.12
C TYR A 100 -0.36 6.16 20.21
N SER A 101 -0.94 5.87 21.39
CA SER A 101 -1.74 4.67 21.64
C SER A 101 -1.00 3.36 21.33
N ILE A 102 0.33 3.36 21.44
CA ILE A 102 1.18 2.18 21.26
C ILE A 102 1.63 1.71 22.65
N LYS A 103 1.74 0.41 22.87
CA LYS A 103 2.31 -0.16 24.10
C LYS A 103 3.76 -0.55 23.83
N LEU A 104 4.63 -0.44 24.82
CA LEU A 104 6.04 -0.86 24.71
C LEU A 104 6.20 -2.30 24.19
N ARG A 105 5.29 -3.21 24.57
CA ARG A 105 5.26 -4.61 24.08
C ARG A 105 4.92 -4.76 22.59
N ASP A 106 4.38 -3.72 21.97
CA ASP A 106 4.09 -3.70 20.53
C ASP A 106 5.36 -3.40 19.72
N PHE A 107 6.39 -2.83 20.37
CA PHE A 107 7.75 -2.69 19.83
C PHE A 107 8.56 -3.93 20.24
N GLY A 108 8.78 -4.86 19.30
CA GLY A 108 9.60 -6.05 19.57
C GLY A 108 9.04 -7.39 19.11
N LYS A 109 7.84 -7.42 18.52
CA LYS A 109 7.37 -8.58 17.74
C LYS A 109 7.45 -8.23 16.25
N ASP A 110 8.39 -8.87 15.55
CA ASP A 110 8.44 -9.01 14.09
C ASP A 110 8.07 -7.75 13.26
N SER A 111 8.58 -6.57 13.60
CA SER A 111 8.45 -5.41 12.70
C SER A 111 9.57 -5.47 11.66
N PRO A 112 9.27 -5.83 10.39
CA PRO A 112 10.28 -5.93 9.36
C PRO A 112 10.90 -4.60 9.02
N CYS A 113 12.12 -4.65 8.55
CA CYS A 113 12.70 -3.54 7.83
C CYS A 113 12.47 -3.69 6.33
N PHE A 114 12.37 -2.55 5.66
CA PHE A 114 12.34 -2.49 4.21
C PHE A 114 13.55 -3.23 3.61
N ASN A 115 13.28 -4.11 2.66
CA ASN A 115 14.26 -4.90 1.91
C ASN A 115 15.31 -5.60 2.79
N ASN A 116 14.96 -5.94 4.03
CA ASN A 116 15.90 -6.48 5.03
C ASN A 116 17.21 -5.66 5.12
N CYS A 117 17.09 -4.33 5.06
CA CYS A 117 18.20 -3.39 5.04
C CYS A 117 19.24 -3.65 3.94
N ASN A 118 18.83 -4.29 2.83
CA ASN A 118 19.68 -4.78 1.75
C ASN A 118 20.92 -5.55 2.25
N GLN A 119 20.82 -6.19 3.43
CA GLN A 119 21.92 -6.86 4.14
C GLN A 119 23.12 -5.93 4.49
N ARG A 120 22.90 -4.62 4.43
CA ARG A 120 23.88 -3.55 4.70
C ARG A 120 23.58 -2.83 6.02
N GLY A 121 22.80 -3.45 6.90
CA GLY A 121 22.40 -2.86 8.17
C GLY A 121 21.78 -3.87 9.11
N ARG A 122 21.54 -3.44 10.35
CA ARG A 122 20.80 -4.21 11.35
C ARG A 122 19.37 -3.72 11.40
N CYS A 123 18.40 -4.64 11.31
CA CYS A 123 17.00 -4.30 11.49
C CYS A 123 16.65 -4.23 12.98
N ILE A 124 16.22 -3.06 13.44
CA ILE A 124 15.80 -2.83 14.82
C ILE A 124 14.41 -2.21 14.82
N ALA A 125 13.40 -2.98 15.22
CA ALA A 125 12.01 -2.52 15.32
C ALA A 125 11.48 -1.82 14.04
N GLY A 126 11.80 -2.37 12.87
CA GLY A 126 11.38 -1.83 11.57
C GLY A 126 12.27 -0.74 10.99
N ILE A 127 13.38 -0.41 11.66
CA ILE A 127 14.34 0.62 11.23
C ILE A 127 15.68 -0.02 10.88
N CYS A 128 16.23 0.38 9.74
CA CYS A 128 17.55 -0.06 9.30
C CYS A 128 18.66 0.79 9.90
N HIS A 129 19.42 0.22 10.82
CA HIS A 129 20.67 0.80 11.32
C HIS A 129 21.79 0.44 10.34
N CYS A 130 22.05 1.32 9.38
CA CYS A 130 22.97 1.07 8.28
C CYS A 130 24.42 0.99 8.73
N GLN A 131 25.18 0.16 8.03
CA GLN A 131 26.64 0.14 8.14
C GLN A 131 27.21 1.49 7.66
N PRO A 132 28.34 1.96 8.23
CA PRO A 132 28.97 3.22 7.82
C PRO A 132 29.17 3.31 6.30
N GLY A 133 28.84 4.47 5.70
CA GLY A 133 28.87 4.68 4.25
C GLY A 133 27.59 4.31 3.50
N TYR A 134 26.61 3.69 4.17
CA TYR A 134 25.29 3.39 3.61
C TYR A 134 24.17 4.11 4.37
N TRP A 135 23.12 4.51 3.65
CA TRP A 135 21.96 5.17 4.25
C TRP A 135 20.67 4.99 3.44
N GLY A 136 19.62 5.69 3.87
CA GLY A 136 18.25 5.55 3.38
C GLY A 136 17.46 4.53 4.20
N ILE A 137 16.15 4.46 3.96
CA ILE A 137 15.22 3.63 4.76
C ILE A 137 15.60 2.14 4.81
N ASP A 138 16.30 1.67 3.79
CA ASP A 138 16.70 0.28 3.57
C ASP A 138 18.22 0.11 3.36
N CYS A 139 19.04 1.12 3.65
CA CYS A 139 20.49 1.10 3.41
C CYS A 139 20.91 0.89 1.94
N ALA A 140 20.05 1.23 0.99
CA ALA A 140 20.35 1.12 -0.44
C ALA A 140 21.26 2.23 -0.97
N ILE A 141 21.34 3.38 -0.31
CA ILE A 141 22.08 4.53 -0.83
C ILE A 141 23.53 4.46 -0.37
N SER A 142 24.46 4.73 -1.28
CA SER A 142 25.89 4.87 -1.00
C SER A 142 26.51 5.96 -1.88
N TRP A 143 27.72 6.38 -1.52
CA TRP A 143 28.55 7.18 -2.43
C TRP A 143 29.14 6.29 -3.51
N GLY A 144 28.97 6.70 -4.77
CA GLY A 144 29.62 6.11 -5.93
C GLY A 144 30.90 6.84 -6.34
N PRO A 145 31.52 6.40 -7.44
CA PRO A 145 32.68 7.07 -8.02
C PRO A 145 32.38 8.55 -8.27
N ASN A 146 33.37 9.41 -8.02
CA ASN A 146 33.29 10.87 -8.19
C ASN A 146 32.32 11.59 -7.24
N GLY A 147 31.98 11.00 -6.09
CA GLY A 147 31.15 11.65 -5.07
C GLY A 147 29.67 11.80 -5.46
N LYS A 148 29.20 11.05 -6.45
CA LYS A 148 27.77 11.01 -6.80
C LYS A 148 27.09 9.91 -6.01
N MET A 149 25.90 10.19 -5.47
CA MET A 149 25.10 9.15 -4.82
C MET A 149 24.67 8.08 -5.83
N GLN A 150 24.60 6.84 -5.38
CA GLN A 150 24.14 5.70 -6.17
C GLN A 150 23.24 4.79 -5.32
N LEU A 151 22.39 4.02 -6.00
CA LEU A 151 21.57 2.98 -5.38
C LEU A 151 22.26 1.63 -5.57
N LEU A 152 22.33 0.86 -4.49
CA LEU A 152 22.78 -0.54 -4.44
C LEU A 152 24.16 -0.73 -5.07
N ASP A 153 25.06 0.19 -4.72
CA ASP A 153 26.43 0.30 -5.23
C ASP A 153 26.55 0.35 -6.75
N GLY A 154 25.58 1.00 -7.40
CA GLY A 154 25.54 1.13 -8.85
C GLY A 154 24.86 -0.04 -9.56
N ASN A 155 24.39 -1.06 -8.83
CA ASN A 155 23.63 -2.18 -9.40
C ASN A 155 22.16 -1.82 -9.67
N TYR A 156 21.71 -0.63 -9.25
CA TYR A 156 20.37 -0.15 -9.59
C TYR A 156 20.23 0.17 -11.07
N VAL A 157 19.50 -0.70 -11.77
CA VAL A 157 19.18 -0.46 -13.17
C VAL A 157 18.01 0.52 -13.24
N GLU A 158 18.18 1.73 -13.73
CA GLU A 158 17.04 2.60 -13.96
C GLU A 158 16.14 2.11 -15.12
N ARG A 159 14.83 2.35 -15.05
CA ARG A 159 13.92 2.16 -16.19
C ARG A 159 14.22 3.25 -17.22
N LYS A 160 14.29 2.88 -18.51
CA LYS A 160 14.60 3.82 -19.61
C LYS A 160 13.43 4.76 -19.93
N THR A 161 12.19 4.28 -19.77
CA THR A 161 10.95 4.98 -20.12
C THR A 161 10.06 5.21 -18.89
N GLY A 162 9.12 6.13 -19.00
CA GLY A 162 8.20 6.51 -17.92
C GLY A 162 8.73 7.66 -17.05
N VAL A 163 8.07 7.89 -15.92
CA VAL A 163 8.42 8.97 -14.99
C VAL A 163 9.58 8.61 -14.08
N LYS A 164 10.34 9.63 -13.66
CA LYS A 164 11.33 9.55 -12.60
C LYS A 164 10.78 10.15 -11.31
N VAL A 165 10.88 9.39 -10.21
CA VAL A 165 10.36 9.83 -8.92
C VAL A 165 11.50 9.92 -7.91
N TYR A 166 11.68 11.09 -7.32
CA TYR A 166 12.54 11.24 -6.15
C TYR A 166 11.74 10.93 -4.90
N ILE A 167 12.35 10.19 -3.97
CA ILE A 167 11.74 9.90 -2.67
C ILE A 167 12.46 10.74 -1.64
N TYR A 168 11.73 11.53 -0.85
CA TYR A 168 12.34 12.28 0.23
C TYR A 168 12.88 11.34 1.30
N GLU A 169 14.18 11.44 1.57
CA GLU A 169 14.84 10.73 2.67
C GLU A 169 14.57 11.45 3.99
N LEU A 170 13.38 11.18 4.52
CA LEU A 170 12.90 11.73 5.79
C LEU A 170 13.42 10.88 6.96
N PRO A 171 13.64 11.51 8.13
CA PRO A 171 14.05 10.79 9.33
C PRO A 171 13.14 9.60 9.66
N SER A 172 13.74 8.51 10.14
CA SER A 172 13.03 7.25 10.45
C SER A 172 11.91 7.41 11.49
N ASN A 173 12.02 8.42 12.35
CA ASN A 173 10.95 8.76 13.29
C ASN A 173 9.65 9.21 12.61
N MET A 174 9.68 9.75 11.38
CA MET A 174 8.49 10.10 10.57
C MET A 174 7.99 8.96 9.69
N THR A 175 8.91 8.12 9.21
CA THR A 175 8.60 7.22 8.08
C THR A 175 8.53 5.74 8.44
N SER A 176 9.22 5.28 9.47
CA SER A 176 9.27 3.84 9.83
C SER A 176 9.03 3.56 11.31
N TRP A 177 8.85 4.60 12.13
CA TRP A 177 8.52 4.48 13.55
C TRP A 177 7.04 4.18 13.79
N TYR A 178 6.52 3.11 13.19
CA TYR A 178 5.18 2.59 13.49
C TYR A 178 5.13 1.08 13.29
N PRO A 179 4.33 0.34 14.10
CA PRO A 179 4.18 -1.09 13.94
C PRO A 179 3.45 -1.37 12.63
N PHE A 180 4.19 -1.74 11.57
CA PHE A 180 3.64 -2.03 10.24
C PHE A 180 2.50 -3.08 10.30
N MET A 181 2.60 -4.03 11.23
CA MET A 181 1.58 -5.05 11.49
C MET A 181 0.22 -4.53 11.96
N ARG A 182 0.11 -3.24 12.34
CA ARG A 182 -1.12 -2.64 12.86
C ARG A 182 -1.76 -1.61 11.92
N MET A 183 -1.23 -1.41 10.73
CA MET A 183 -1.84 -0.46 9.82
C MET A 183 -3.13 -1.04 9.23
N ASP A 184 -4.21 -0.29 9.37
CA ASP A 184 -5.51 -0.60 8.78
C ASP A 184 -5.44 -0.62 7.24
N ARG A 185 -4.61 0.24 6.63
CA ARG A 185 -4.48 0.40 5.17
C ARG A 185 -3.06 0.78 4.72
N PRO A 186 -2.23 -0.18 4.27
CA PRO A 186 -0.79 -0.01 4.06
C PRO A 186 -0.40 0.43 2.64
N VAL A 187 -1.32 1.00 1.86
CA VAL A 187 -1.08 1.31 0.42
C VAL A 187 0.14 2.21 0.21
N HIS A 188 0.37 3.20 1.08
CA HIS A 188 1.54 4.07 1.01
C HIS A 188 2.87 3.31 1.15
N LEU A 189 2.93 2.25 1.96
CA LEU A 189 4.12 1.40 2.05
C LEU A 189 4.28 0.53 0.83
N MET A 190 3.21 -0.13 0.39
CA MET A 190 3.25 -0.96 -0.81
C MET A 190 3.73 -0.17 -2.02
N PHE A 191 3.20 1.05 -2.18
CA PHE A 191 3.64 2.00 -3.20
C PHE A 191 5.12 2.35 -3.04
N TRP A 192 5.57 2.68 -1.83
CA TRP A 192 6.97 3.00 -1.56
C TRP A 192 7.89 1.81 -1.93
N GLN A 193 7.55 0.62 -1.47
CA GLN A 193 8.27 -0.62 -1.76
C GLN A 193 8.35 -0.86 -3.27
N ARG A 194 7.22 -0.77 -3.97
CA ARG A 194 7.17 -0.97 -5.41
C ARG A 194 7.95 0.10 -6.18
N LEU A 195 7.86 1.36 -5.74
CA LEU A 195 8.60 2.46 -6.34
C LEU A 195 10.12 2.21 -6.24
N MET A 196 10.59 1.70 -5.11
CA MET A 196 12.01 1.36 -4.93
C MET A 196 12.50 0.26 -5.89
N SER A 197 11.71 -0.77 -6.24
CA SER A 197 12.15 -1.82 -7.18
C SER A 197 11.81 -1.57 -8.66
N SER A 198 10.91 -0.64 -8.95
CA SER A 198 10.39 -0.40 -10.31
C SER A 198 11.43 0.08 -11.34
N GLY A 199 12.57 0.60 -10.89
CA GLY A 199 13.53 1.32 -11.73
C GLY A 199 13.17 2.81 -11.94
N MET A 200 12.09 3.30 -11.34
CA MET A 200 11.65 4.69 -11.49
C MET A 200 12.21 5.63 -10.41
N ARG A 201 12.79 5.09 -9.33
CA ARG A 201 13.44 5.91 -8.30
C ARG A 201 14.68 6.59 -8.87
N THR A 202 14.83 7.88 -8.61
CA THR A 202 16.07 8.62 -8.86
C THR A 202 16.59 9.26 -7.58
N LEU A 203 17.92 9.33 -7.42
CA LEU A 203 18.58 10.07 -6.34
C LEU A 203 18.93 11.51 -6.73
N ASP A 204 18.74 11.88 -8.00
CA ASP A 204 18.95 13.25 -8.48
C ASP A 204 17.59 13.95 -8.60
N GLY A 205 17.23 14.74 -7.58
CA GLY A 205 15.97 15.48 -7.58
C GLY A 205 15.87 16.52 -8.71
N ASN A 206 16.96 16.87 -9.41
CA ASN A 206 16.87 17.72 -10.60
C ASN A 206 16.38 16.96 -11.84
N LYS A 207 16.53 15.63 -11.86
CA LYS A 207 16.01 14.75 -12.92
C LYS A 207 14.64 14.18 -12.59
N ALA A 208 14.12 14.46 -11.39
CA ALA A 208 12.85 13.95 -10.95
C ALA A 208 11.68 14.69 -11.63
N ASP A 209 10.74 13.91 -12.12
CA ASP A 209 9.46 14.38 -12.64
C ASP A 209 8.50 14.65 -11.50
N TYR A 210 8.50 13.77 -10.50
CA TYR A 210 7.65 13.86 -9.32
C TYR A 210 8.45 13.58 -8.04
N PHE A 211 7.93 14.05 -6.91
CA PHE A 211 8.52 13.86 -5.59
C PHE A 211 7.55 13.12 -4.68
N TYR A 212 7.92 11.96 -4.16
CA TYR A 212 7.10 11.21 -3.21
C TYR A 212 7.49 11.55 -1.77
N ILE A 213 6.50 11.87 -0.94
CA ILE A 213 6.65 12.12 0.49
C ILE A 213 6.13 10.89 1.26
N PRO A 214 7.00 10.01 1.77
CA PRO A 214 6.62 8.69 2.27
C PRO A 214 6.15 8.71 3.74
N ILE A 215 5.09 9.47 4.05
CA ILE A 215 4.54 9.57 5.41
C ILE A 215 3.19 8.88 5.55
N ASN A 216 2.87 8.42 6.77
CA ASN A 216 1.57 7.86 7.08
C ASN A 216 0.59 8.98 7.47
N THR A 217 -0.40 9.22 6.62
CA THR A 217 -1.41 10.27 6.83
C THR A 217 -2.76 9.77 7.33
N ARG A 218 -2.92 8.48 7.66
CA ARG A 218 -4.20 7.90 8.11
C ARG A 218 -4.41 7.95 9.62
N THR A 219 -3.33 7.85 10.39
CA THR A 219 -3.38 7.57 11.84
C THR A 219 -3.60 8.85 12.65
N GLY A 220 -4.82 9.38 12.70
CA GLY A 220 -5.28 10.38 13.68
C GLY A 220 -4.27 11.50 14.02
N SER A 221 -3.92 11.63 15.31
CA SER A 221 -3.00 12.67 15.82
C SER A 221 -1.57 12.56 15.28
N LEU A 222 -1.11 11.36 14.91
CA LEU A 222 0.19 11.16 14.26
C LEU A 222 0.21 11.84 12.89
N ALA A 223 -0.82 11.62 12.07
CA ALA A 223 -0.89 12.14 10.71
C ALA A 223 -0.77 13.68 10.65
N ARG A 224 -1.34 14.37 11.66
CA ARG A 224 -1.20 15.82 11.84
C ARG A 224 0.23 16.23 12.14
N GLU A 225 0.83 15.63 13.18
CA GLU A 225 2.21 15.93 13.58
C GLU A 225 3.22 15.62 12.47
N GLU A 226 2.98 14.53 11.72
CA GLU A 226 3.78 14.18 10.55
C GLU A 226 3.76 15.31 9.51
N LEU A 227 2.60 15.86 9.15
CA LEU A 227 2.52 16.94 8.16
C LEU A 227 3.10 18.26 8.66
N GLU A 228 2.75 18.66 9.88
CA GLU A 228 3.21 19.91 10.50
C GLU A 228 4.73 19.95 10.64
N TRP A 229 5.39 18.80 10.75
CA TRP A 229 6.83 18.72 10.81
C TRP A 229 7.49 18.45 9.45
N THR A 230 6.96 17.50 8.67
CA THR A 230 7.56 17.03 7.42
C THR A 230 7.61 18.12 6.35
N LEU A 231 6.53 18.91 6.20
CA LEU A 231 6.50 19.92 5.14
C LEU A 231 7.50 21.06 5.42
N PRO A 232 7.57 21.66 6.63
CA PRO A 232 8.64 22.60 6.95
C PRO A 232 10.05 21.99 6.83
N TYR A 233 10.21 20.72 7.25
CA TYR A 233 11.48 20.01 7.12
C TYR A 233 11.93 19.92 5.67
N ILE A 234 11.05 19.46 4.78
CA ILE A 234 11.33 19.33 3.35
C ILE A 234 11.73 20.68 2.74
N LYS A 235 10.95 21.73 3.03
CA LYS A 235 11.21 23.10 2.52
C LYS A 235 12.56 23.65 2.99
N LYS A 236 12.96 23.32 4.22
CA LYS A 236 14.22 23.79 4.81
C LYS A 236 15.44 22.99 4.31
N THR A 237 15.29 21.69 4.16
CA THR A 237 16.42 20.78 3.88
C THR A 237 16.69 20.60 2.40
N TYR A 238 15.65 20.60 1.56
CA TYR A 238 15.78 20.24 0.15
C TYR A 238 15.37 21.38 -0.78
N PRO A 239 16.09 21.62 -1.89
CA PRO A 239 15.86 22.77 -2.75
C PRO A 239 14.69 22.59 -3.73
N TRP A 240 14.08 21.41 -3.79
CA TRP A 240 13.15 21.07 -4.88
C TRP A 240 11.72 21.50 -4.63
N TRP A 241 11.31 21.69 -3.37
CA TRP A 241 9.95 22.16 -3.07
C TRP A 241 9.68 23.54 -3.70
N SER A 242 10.62 24.47 -3.57
CA SER A 242 10.44 25.85 -4.03
C SER A 242 10.43 25.99 -5.56
N LYS A 243 10.88 24.97 -6.31
CA LYS A 243 10.93 25.03 -7.79
C LYS A 243 9.55 25.09 -8.43
N ASP A 244 8.54 24.50 -7.81
CA ASP A 244 7.17 24.44 -8.30
C ASP A 244 6.13 24.65 -7.20
N ASN A 245 6.59 25.12 -6.04
CA ASN A 245 5.80 25.30 -4.81
C ASN A 245 5.05 24.04 -4.34
N GLY A 246 5.59 22.85 -4.59
CA GLY A 246 5.00 21.58 -4.18
C GLY A 246 4.09 20.93 -5.24
N ASN A 247 3.99 21.49 -6.45
CA ASN A 247 3.03 21.03 -7.44
C ASN A 247 3.28 19.61 -7.97
N ARG A 248 4.53 19.16 -7.96
CA ARG A 248 4.93 17.80 -8.38
C ARG A 248 5.13 16.85 -7.20
N HIS A 249 4.68 17.24 -6.01
CA HIS A 249 4.81 16.44 -4.79
C HIS A 249 3.58 15.59 -4.58
N LEU A 250 3.79 14.33 -4.20
CA LEU A 250 2.78 13.30 -4.06
C LEU A 250 2.71 12.84 -2.60
N ILE A 251 1.50 12.82 -2.04
CA ILE A 251 1.20 12.19 -0.74
C ILE A 251 0.07 11.18 -0.93
N ILE A 252 0.24 9.98 -0.37
CA ILE A 252 -0.82 8.97 -0.31
C ILE A 252 -1.60 9.15 1.00
N HIS A 253 -2.92 9.28 0.87
CA HIS A 253 -3.85 9.33 2.00
C HIS A 253 -4.92 8.25 1.88
N THR A 254 -4.85 7.27 2.79
CA THR A 254 -5.71 6.08 2.78
C THR A 254 -6.97 6.21 3.64
N GLY A 255 -7.30 7.44 4.04
CA GLY A 255 -8.48 7.79 4.82
C GLY A 255 -9.80 7.58 4.12
N ASP A 256 -10.86 7.52 4.93
CA ASP A 256 -12.21 7.29 4.46
C ASP A 256 -12.82 8.58 3.86
N MET A 257 -12.35 9.75 4.30
CA MET A 257 -12.82 11.08 3.87
C MET A 257 -11.76 11.93 3.17
N GLY A 258 -10.66 11.33 2.69
CA GLY A 258 -9.60 12.08 2.02
C GLY A 258 -8.99 13.13 2.95
N ILE A 259 -8.62 14.29 2.42
CA ILE A 259 -8.05 15.38 3.22
C ILE A 259 -8.97 15.83 4.38
N ASN A 260 -10.28 15.56 4.33
CA ASN A 260 -11.21 15.92 5.40
C ASN A 260 -11.06 15.06 6.66
N ASP A 261 -10.26 13.99 6.64
CA ASP A 261 -9.82 13.29 7.87
C ASP A 261 -8.91 14.19 8.74
N PHE A 262 -8.33 15.27 8.18
CA PHE A 262 -7.54 16.24 8.94
C PHE A 262 -8.41 17.32 9.59
N PRO A 263 -8.10 17.71 10.85
CA PRO A 263 -8.77 18.83 11.51
C PRO A 263 -8.77 20.10 10.65
N LEU A 264 -9.87 20.84 10.68
CA LEU A 264 -10.01 22.08 9.90
C LEU A 264 -8.90 23.11 10.23
N ALA A 265 -8.47 23.19 11.48
CA ALA A 265 -7.37 24.06 11.90
C ALA A 265 -6.07 23.74 11.16
N THR A 266 -5.66 22.47 11.12
CA THR A 266 -4.47 22.00 10.39
C THR A 266 -4.59 22.28 8.90
N ARG A 267 -5.76 22.05 8.30
CA ARG A 267 -5.97 22.34 6.88
C ARG A 267 -5.85 23.83 6.55
N ARG A 268 -6.32 24.71 7.45
CA ARG A 268 -6.18 26.17 7.31
C ARG A 268 -4.73 26.61 7.48
N GLU A 269 -4.05 26.10 8.50
CA GLU A 269 -2.65 26.42 8.80
C GLU A 269 -1.72 26.03 7.64
N LEU A 270 -1.89 24.83 7.08
CA LEU A 270 -1.04 24.30 6.03
C LEU A 270 -1.59 24.53 4.61
N ASN A 271 -2.62 25.38 4.46
CA ASN A 271 -3.41 25.50 3.23
C ASN A 271 -2.55 25.71 1.98
N GLU A 272 -1.58 26.63 2.02
CA GLU A 272 -0.67 26.87 0.88
C GLU A 272 0.08 25.61 0.43
N SER A 273 0.50 24.77 1.38
CA SER A 273 1.26 23.56 1.06
C SER A 273 0.34 22.43 0.61
N LEU A 274 -0.77 22.21 1.31
CA LEU A 274 -1.71 21.13 1.03
C LEU A 274 -2.50 21.38 -0.28
N SER A 275 -2.68 22.65 -0.66
CA SER A 275 -3.31 23.03 -1.92
C SER A 275 -2.42 22.79 -3.14
N ASN A 276 -1.09 22.78 -2.99
CA ASN A 276 -0.19 22.53 -4.11
C ASN A 276 0.20 21.06 -4.28
N ILE A 277 0.24 20.26 -3.22
CA ILE A 277 0.52 18.82 -3.34
C ILE A 277 -0.58 18.13 -4.16
N THR A 278 -0.22 17.07 -4.88
CA THR A 278 -1.16 16.12 -5.48
C THR A 278 -1.47 15.02 -4.45
N TRP A 279 -2.74 14.89 -4.06
CA TRP A 279 -3.17 13.81 -3.18
C TRP A 279 -3.51 12.56 -3.99
N LEU A 280 -2.94 11.44 -3.57
CA LEU A 280 -3.34 10.12 -4.01
C LEU A 280 -4.26 9.55 -2.92
N THR A 281 -5.56 9.45 -3.20
CA THR A 281 -6.56 9.15 -2.16
C THR A 281 -7.57 8.10 -2.58
N HIS A 282 -8.24 7.46 -1.64
CA HIS A 282 -9.37 6.58 -1.95
C HIS A 282 -10.69 7.34 -2.11
N TRP A 283 -10.77 8.57 -1.60
CA TRP A 283 -12.02 9.32 -1.52
C TRP A 283 -12.15 10.33 -2.67
N GLY A 284 -13.17 10.13 -3.52
CA GLY A 284 -13.37 10.90 -4.75
C GLY A 284 -14.48 11.97 -4.70
N LEU A 285 -15.00 12.31 -3.51
CA LEU A 285 -16.06 13.33 -3.38
C LEU A 285 -15.50 14.71 -3.74
N HIS A 286 -16.01 15.28 -4.83
CA HIS A 286 -15.56 16.58 -5.35
C HIS A 286 -16.61 17.69 -5.27
N GLU A 287 -17.84 17.37 -4.83
CA GLU A 287 -18.87 18.37 -4.49
C GLU A 287 -19.46 18.13 -3.10
N TYR A 288 -20.11 19.14 -2.53
CA TYR A 288 -20.76 18.99 -1.23
C TYR A 288 -21.98 18.08 -1.34
N HIS A 289 -22.07 17.09 -0.45
CA HIS A 289 -23.21 16.18 -0.42
C HIS A 289 -24.24 16.61 0.64
N PRO A 290 -25.49 16.97 0.27
CA PRO A 290 -26.45 17.60 1.17
C PRO A 290 -26.99 16.69 2.28
N ILE A 291 -27.24 15.41 1.98
CA ILE A 291 -27.78 14.44 2.96
C ILE A 291 -26.72 14.10 4.01
N ALA A 292 -25.54 13.66 3.55
CA ALA A 292 -24.37 13.36 4.36
C ALA A 292 -23.78 14.57 5.09
N LYS A 293 -24.00 15.78 4.56
CA LYS A 293 -23.30 17.01 4.97
C LYS A 293 -21.78 16.89 4.84
N TRP A 294 -21.32 16.15 3.85
CA TRP A 294 -19.90 15.93 3.62
C TRP A 294 -19.36 16.93 2.62
N TYR A 295 -18.26 17.58 3.00
CA TYR A 295 -17.57 18.53 2.15
C TYR A 295 -16.67 17.81 1.14
N PRO A 296 -16.43 18.42 -0.03
CA PRO A 296 -15.50 17.88 -1.00
C PRO A 296 -14.11 17.72 -0.38
N ALA A 297 -13.43 16.64 -0.76
CA ALA A 297 -12.06 16.33 -0.32
C ALA A 297 -11.15 15.93 -1.49
N HIS A 298 -11.72 15.78 -2.69
CA HIS A 298 -11.01 15.50 -3.92
C HIS A 298 -11.08 16.71 -4.85
N ARG A 299 -9.96 17.04 -5.50
CA ARG A 299 -9.87 18.12 -6.49
C ARG A 299 -9.66 17.52 -7.88
N PRO A 300 -10.69 17.48 -8.74
CA PRO A 300 -10.58 16.94 -10.09
C PRO A 300 -9.42 17.59 -10.87
N GLY A 301 -8.66 16.79 -11.61
CA GLY A 301 -7.47 17.24 -12.36
C GLY A 301 -6.22 17.48 -11.51
N LYS A 302 -6.35 17.72 -10.21
CA LYS A 302 -5.22 17.87 -9.29
C LYS A 302 -4.91 16.56 -8.57
N ASP A 303 -5.88 16.05 -7.83
CA ASP A 303 -5.75 14.81 -7.06
C ASP A 303 -6.02 13.58 -7.95
N ILE A 304 -5.65 12.39 -7.47
CA ILE A 304 -5.91 11.13 -8.17
C ILE A 304 -6.58 10.17 -7.19
N VAL A 305 -7.73 9.62 -7.59
CA VAL A 305 -8.37 8.55 -6.83
C VAL A 305 -7.62 7.24 -7.13
N ILE A 306 -7.02 6.61 -6.13
CA ILE A 306 -6.31 5.34 -6.28
C ILE A 306 -7.12 4.19 -5.66
N PRO A 307 -7.01 2.96 -6.20
CA PRO A 307 -7.75 1.83 -5.67
C PRO A 307 -7.25 1.46 -4.27
N VAL A 308 -8.17 1.06 -3.40
CA VAL A 308 -7.84 0.46 -2.11
C VAL A 308 -7.33 -0.96 -2.32
N MET A 309 -6.43 -1.40 -1.44
CA MET A 309 -6.03 -2.80 -1.38
C MET A 309 -7.24 -3.67 -1.01
N ILE A 310 -7.52 -4.69 -1.82
CA ILE A 310 -8.54 -5.70 -1.53
C ILE A 310 -7.92 -7.06 -1.19
N MET A 311 -8.64 -7.81 -0.35
CA MET A 311 -8.31 -9.21 -0.06
C MET A 311 -8.91 -10.10 -1.15
N THR A 312 -8.23 -11.17 -1.52
CA THR A 312 -8.63 -12.07 -2.62
C THR A 312 -9.26 -13.38 -2.15
N GLN A 313 -9.67 -13.43 -0.88
CA GLN A 313 -10.44 -14.55 -0.36
C GLN A 313 -11.68 -14.78 -1.25
N GLY A 314 -11.85 -16.02 -1.72
CA GLY A 314 -12.94 -16.42 -2.60
C GLY A 314 -12.80 -16.04 -4.08
N PHE A 315 -11.64 -15.54 -4.52
CA PHE A 315 -11.39 -15.24 -5.93
C PHE A 315 -11.53 -16.47 -6.85
N HIS A 316 -11.45 -17.69 -6.31
CA HIS A 316 -11.76 -18.94 -7.02
C HIS A 316 -13.20 -19.01 -7.59
N LEU A 317 -14.13 -18.18 -7.10
CA LEU A 317 -15.49 -18.07 -7.64
C LEU A 317 -15.60 -17.05 -8.78
N SER A 318 -14.57 -16.22 -9.01
CA SER A 318 -14.58 -15.21 -10.06
C SER A 318 -14.51 -15.87 -11.45
N PRO A 319 -15.29 -15.41 -12.44
CA PRO A 319 -15.11 -15.84 -13.83
C PRO A 319 -13.76 -15.44 -14.42
N MET A 320 -13.02 -14.54 -13.77
CA MET A 320 -11.69 -14.10 -14.20
C MET A 320 -10.56 -14.91 -13.55
N ASN A 321 -10.91 -15.87 -12.68
CA ASN A 321 -9.95 -16.86 -12.23
C ASN A 321 -9.53 -17.74 -13.43
N PRO A 322 -8.23 -17.91 -13.72
CA PRO A 322 -7.76 -18.70 -14.87
C PRO A 322 -8.35 -20.10 -14.99
N ARG A 323 -8.61 -20.81 -13.88
CA ARG A 323 -9.27 -22.12 -13.96
C ARG A 323 -10.73 -21.98 -14.35
N MET A 324 -11.46 -21.06 -13.74
CA MET A 324 -12.86 -20.81 -14.11
C MET A 324 -12.97 -20.35 -15.57
N GLU A 325 -12.03 -19.55 -16.05
CA GLU A 325 -11.93 -19.13 -17.44
C GLU A 325 -11.70 -20.33 -18.38
N ALA A 326 -10.81 -21.27 -18.01
CA ALA A 326 -10.60 -22.50 -18.75
C ALA A 326 -11.85 -23.41 -18.77
N GLU A 327 -12.54 -23.54 -17.63
CA GLU A 327 -13.80 -24.28 -17.51
C GLU A 327 -14.89 -23.67 -18.40
N ILE A 328 -15.06 -22.34 -18.36
CA ILE A 328 -16.00 -21.59 -19.22
C ILE A 328 -15.66 -21.80 -20.70
N LYS A 329 -14.38 -21.73 -21.06
CA LYS A 329 -13.92 -21.95 -22.44
C LYS A 329 -14.20 -23.37 -22.92
N ALA A 330 -13.95 -24.37 -22.08
CA ALA A 330 -14.23 -25.78 -22.39
C ALA A 330 -15.72 -26.05 -22.56
N GLN A 331 -16.58 -25.38 -21.79
CA GLN A 331 -18.04 -25.47 -21.91
C GLN A 331 -18.60 -24.72 -23.13
N GLY A 332 -17.84 -23.79 -23.71
CA GLY A 332 -18.27 -22.99 -24.87
C GLY A 332 -19.36 -21.95 -24.57
N ALA A 333 -19.72 -21.75 -23.31
CA ALA A 333 -20.77 -20.81 -22.89
C ALA A 333 -20.35 -20.01 -21.65
N PRO A 334 -20.65 -18.70 -21.57
CA PRO A 334 -20.40 -17.90 -20.38
C PRO A 334 -21.16 -18.44 -19.16
N ARG A 335 -20.58 -18.31 -17.97
CA ARG A 335 -21.27 -18.65 -16.72
C ARG A 335 -22.57 -17.85 -16.59
N LEU A 336 -23.70 -18.56 -16.51
CA LEU A 336 -25.01 -17.95 -16.34
C LEU A 336 -25.09 -17.26 -14.97
N ARG A 337 -25.58 -16.01 -14.99
CA ARG A 337 -25.86 -15.21 -13.80
C ARG A 337 -27.37 -15.06 -13.67
N ASN A 338 -27.96 -15.87 -12.80
CA ASN A 338 -29.41 -15.98 -12.64
C ASN A 338 -30.00 -14.83 -11.83
N GLY A 339 -29.22 -14.25 -10.91
CA GLY A 339 -29.64 -13.08 -10.13
C GLY A 339 -29.53 -11.78 -10.93
N THR A 340 -30.45 -10.85 -10.71
CA THR A 340 -30.43 -9.54 -11.37
C THR A 340 -29.53 -8.57 -10.62
N LEU A 341 -29.91 -8.19 -9.39
CA LEU A 341 -29.16 -7.24 -8.55
C LEU A 341 -28.82 -7.85 -7.20
N PHE A 342 -27.58 -7.71 -6.76
CA PHE A 342 -27.14 -8.10 -5.42
C PHE A 342 -26.60 -6.94 -4.59
N PHE A 343 -26.95 -6.94 -3.31
CA PHE A 343 -26.28 -6.17 -2.26
C PHE A 343 -26.36 -6.93 -0.93
N ALA A 344 -25.24 -7.05 -0.23
CA ALA A 344 -25.25 -7.37 1.19
C ALA A 344 -24.27 -6.51 1.98
N GLY A 345 -24.69 -6.01 3.14
CA GLY A 345 -23.83 -5.26 4.04
C GLY A 345 -24.61 -4.29 4.90
N ARG A 346 -23.88 -3.54 5.74
CA ARG A 346 -24.46 -2.57 6.66
C ARG A 346 -25.39 -1.59 5.92
N ILE A 347 -26.67 -1.57 6.29
CA ILE A 347 -27.68 -0.66 5.72
C ILE A 347 -27.75 0.61 6.56
N CYS A 348 -27.81 0.48 7.89
CA CYS A 348 -27.82 1.60 8.84
C CYS A 348 -26.43 1.91 9.45
N GLY A 349 -25.33 1.59 8.76
CA GLY A 349 -23.97 1.81 9.30
C GLY A 349 -23.51 0.78 10.35
N ASP A 350 -24.45 0.01 10.87
CA ASP A 350 -24.32 -1.15 11.75
C ASP A 350 -24.93 -2.40 11.09
N ARG A 351 -25.33 -3.41 11.86
CA ARG A 351 -26.04 -4.60 11.35
C ARG A 351 -27.56 -4.45 11.37
N ASP A 352 -28.06 -3.27 11.76
CA ASP A 352 -29.47 -3.03 11.91
C ASP A 352 -30.11 -2.64 10.57
N LEU A 353 -31.43 -2.79 10.56
CA LEU A 353 -32.27 -2.45 9.42
C LEU A 353 -33.00 -1.13 9.72
N PRO A 354 -33.33 -0.34 8.67
CA PRO A 354 -34.21 0.79 8.86
C PRO A 354 -35.55 0.33 9.42
N ASP A 355 -36.13 1.13 10.31
CA ASP A 355 -37.46 0.87 10.85
C ASP A 355 -38.46 0.75 9.69
N PRO A 356 -39.27 -0.33 9.63
CA PRO A 356 -40.09 -0.62 8.47
C PRO A 356 -41.27 0.35 8.29
N LYS A 357 -41.63 1.14 9.32
CA LYS A 357 -42.73 2.11 9.24
C LYS A 357 -42.24 3.50 8.85
N THR A 358 -41.12 3.92 9.43
CA THR A 358 -40.57 5.27 9.27
C THR A 358 -39.49 5.34 8.21
N GLY A 359 -38.89 4.21 7.84
CA GLY A 359 -37.74 4.12 6.93
C GLY A 359 -36.43 4.68 7.52
N LYS A 360 -36.42 5.01 8.81
CA LYS A 360 -35.25 5.64 9.45
C LYS A 360 -34.37 4.62 10.14
N CYS A 361 -33.07 4.85 10.09
CA CYS A 361 -32.11 4.18 10.95
C CYS A 361 -32.14 4.76 12.37
N GLY A 362 -31.47 4.10 13.31
CA GLY A 362 -31.27 4.64 14.65
C GLY A 362 -30.57 6.01 14.63
N PRO A 363 -30.62 6.77 15.75
CA PRO A 363 -30.04 8.11 15.83
C PRO A 363 -28.57 8.14 15.39
N GLY A 364 -28.21 9.08 14.50
CA GLY A 364 -26.83 9.26 14.03
C GLY A 364 -26.43 8.38 12.84
N HIS A 365 -27.40 7.68 12.23
CA HIS A 365 -27.20 6.82 11.06
C HIS A 365 -28.07 7.23 9.86
N GLU A 366 -28.77 8.36 9.96
CA GLU A 366 -29.66 8.86 8.92
C GLU A 366 -28.90 9.26 7.63
N ASP A 367 -27.63 9.57 7.76
CA ASP A 367 -26.77 10.12 6.71
C ASP A 367 -25.74 9.11 6.16
N TYR A 368 -25.68 7.91 6.77
CA TYR A 368 -24.77 6.84 6.35
C TYR A 368 -24.98 6.47 4.89
N SER A 369 -23.88 6.34 4.14
CA SER A 369 -23.94 5.99 2.71
C SER A 369 -24.81 6.94 1.89
N PHE A 370 -24.87 8.22 2.27
CA PHE A 370 -25.69 9.24 1.60
C PHE A 370 -27.20 8.96 1.66
N GLY A 371 -27.65 7.99 2.48
CA GLY A 371 -29.02 7.49 2.47
C GLY A 371 -29.31 6.48 1.34
N VAL A 372 -28.33 6.20 0.46
CA VAL A 372 -28.51 5.32 -0.72
C VAL A 372 -28.87 3.90 -0.32
N ARG A 373 -28.17 3.31 0.66
CA ARG A 373 -28.41 1.91 1.05
C ARG A 373 -29.77 1.72 1.68
N GLN A 374 -30.20 2.70 2.46
CA GLN A 374 -31.50 2.77 3.11
C GLN A 374 -32.60 2.87 2.06
N ALA A 375 -32.47 3.81 1.11
CA ALA A 375 -33.42 3.98 0.02
C ALA A 375 -33.55 2.71 -0.84
N VAL A 376 -32.42 2.14 -1.28
CA VAL A 376 -32.43 0.91 -2.10
C VAL A 376 -33.03 -0.28 -1.33
N TYR A 377 -32.70 -0.44 -0.05
CA TYR A 377 -33.29 -1.51 0.77
C TYR A 377 -34.80 -1.32 0.97
N LEU A 378 -35.24 -0.09 1.27
CA LEU A 378 -36.64 0.19 1.55
C LEU A 378 -37.53 0.03 0.32
N GLN A 379 -37.04 0.45 -0.84
CA GLN A 379 -37.82 0.47 -2.08
C GLN A 379 -37.73 -0.85 -2.86
N HIS A 380 -36.58 -1.55 -2.81
CA HIS A 380 -36.30 -2.62 -3.79
C HIS A 380 -36.01 -4.01 -3.23
N ARG A 381 -35.99 -4.21 -1.89
CA ARG A 381 -35.68 -5.53 -1.31
C ARG A 381 -36.64 -6.66 -1.71
N ASN A 382 -37.86 -6.31 -2.10
CA ASN A 382 -38.91 -7.27 -2.51
C ASN A 382 -39.06 -7.39 -4.03
N VAL A 383 -38.19 -6.74 -4.82
CA VAL A 383 -38.22 -6.83 -6.29
C VAL A 383 -37.73 -8.21 -6.73
N LYS A 384 -38.46 -8.86 -7.64
CA LYS A 384 -38.09 -10.19 -8.15
C LYS A 384 -36.70 -10.14 -8.81
N GLY A 385 -35.83 -11.07 -8.40
CA GLY A 385 -34.45 -11.16 -8.91
C GLY A 385 -33.47 -10.21 -8.21
N PHE A 386 -33.93 -9.38 -7.28
CA PHE A 386 -33.05 -8.58 -6.42
C PHE A 386 -32.83 -9.31 -5.10
N ARG A 387 -31.60 -9.26 -4.59
CA ARG A 387 -31.22 -9.77 -3.27
C ARG A 387 -30.49 -8.65 -2.52
N ILE A 388 -31.22 -7.94 -1.67
CA ILE A 388 -30.71 -6.80 -0.90
C ILE A 388 -30.91 -7.10 0.59
N VAL A 389 -29.82 -7.37 1.30
CA VAL A 389 -29.84 -7.86 2.69
C VAL A 389 -28.78 -7.18 3.55
N ALA A 390 -28.94 -7.17 4.88
CA ALA A 390 -27.91 -6.63 5.78
C ALA A 390 -26.67 -7.54 5.84
N TRP A 391 -26.84 -8.84 5.63
CA TRP A 391 -25.78 -9.85 5.74
C TRP A 391 -26.15 -11.14 4.99
N THR A 392 -25.14 -11.88 4.57
CA THR A 392 -25.26 -13.22 3.95
C THR A 392 -23.99 -14.02 4.27
N SER A 393 -24.13 -15.33 4.47
CA SER A 393 -22.99 -16.25 4.63
C SER A 393 -22.34 -16.62 3.29
N THR A 394 -23.07 -16.45 2.18
CA THR A 394 -22.67 -16.81 0.82
C THR A 394 -22.30 -15.58 0.00
N TYR A 395 -21.61 -14.62 0.63
CA TYR A 395 -21.40 -13.28 0.07
C TYR A 395 -20.72 -13.28 -1.31
N LEU A 396 -19.71 -14.12 -1.50
CA LEU A 396 -18.93 -14.15 -2.75
C LEU A 396 -19.60 -15.01 -3.82
N GLU A 397 -20.34 -16.04 -3.42
CA GLU A 397 -21.23 -16.83 -4.27
C GLU A 397 -22.38 -15.94 -4.80
N ASP A 398 -22.95 -15.12 -3.94
CA ASP A 398 -23.99 -14.16 -4.31
C ASP A 398 -23.44 -13.15 -5.34
N ILE A 399 -22.27 -12.53 -5.09
CA ILE A 399 -21.65 -11.60 -6.07
C ILE A 399 -21.35 -12.31 -7.40
N SER A 400 -20.80 -13.52 -7.37
CA SER A 400 -20.41 -14.25 -8.60
C SER A 400 -21.61 -14.76 -9.42
N SER A 401 -22.82 -14.80 -8.84
CA SER A 401 -24.03 -15.32 -9.48
C SER A 401 -25.04 -14.26 -9.95
N HIS A 402 -24.81 -12.98 -9.65
CA HIS A 402 -25.69 -11.88 -10.06
C HIS A 402 -25.09 -11.05 -11.20
N LYS A 403 -25.94 -10.49 -12.07
CA LYS A 403 -25.51 -9.64 -13.21
C LYS A 403 -24.97 -8.30 -12.73
N PHE A 404 -25.71 -7.66 -11.84
CA PHE A 404 -25.45 -6.35 -11.28
C PHE A 404 -25.21 -6.43 -9.78
N CYS A 405 -24.27 -5.64 -9.27
CA CYS A 405 -23.98 -5.58 -7.84
C CYS A 405 -23.91 -4.13 -7.40
N LEU A 406 -24.76 -3.76 -6.44
CA LEU A 406 -24.80 -2.40 -5.92
C LEU A 406 -23.49 -2.09 -5.19
N ALA A 407 -22.83 -1.01 -5.61
CA ALA A 407 -21.59 -0.50 -5.07
C ALA A 407 -21.75 0.97 -4.64
N PRO A 408 -22.56 1.24 -3.61
CA PRO A 408 -22.75 2.60 -3.13
C PRO A 408 -21.60 3.01 -2.22
N VAL A 409 -21.52 4.30 -1.91
CA VAL A 409 -20.62 4.83 -0.87
C VAL A 409 -20.83 4.14 0.49
N GLY A 410 -19.90 4.33 1.43
CA GLY A 410 -19.97 3.81 2.80
C GLY A 410 -20.13 4.94 3.83
N GLY A 411 -19.52 4.77 5.00
CA GLY A 411 -19.25 5.88 5.93
C GLY A 411 -18.01 6.68 5.50
N GLY A 412 -17.84 6.85 4.18
CA GLY A 412 -16.62 7.24 3.47
C GLY A 412 -16.38 6.32 2.28
N HIS A 413 -15.12 6.18 1.84
CA HIS A 413 -14.76 5.29 0.75
C HIS A 413 -15.15 3.82 1.02
N GLY A 414 -15.75 3.16 0.03
CA GLY A 414 -16.10 1.74 0.08
C GLY A 414 -15.31 0.92 -0.93
N LYS A 415 -14.72 -0.21 -0.50
CA LYS A 415 -13.97 -1.16 -1.36
C LYS A 415 -14.81 -1.97 -2.36
N ARG A 416 -16.12 -1.72 -2.43
CA ARG A 416 -17.09 -2.63 -3.07
C ARG A 416 -17.08 -2.52 -4.57
N ASN A 417 -16.99 -1.31 -5.10
CA ASN A 417 -16.84 -1.02 -6.53
C ASN A 417 -15.73 -1.87 -7.18
N ILE A 418 -14.59 -1.97 -6.51
CA ILE A 418 -13.46 -2.82 -6.89
C ILE A 418 -13.85 -4.29 -6.71
N LEU A 419 -14.21 -4.74 -5.51
CA LEU A 419 -14.49 -6.16 -5.25
C LEU A 419 -15.51 -6.78 -6.23
N VAL A 420 -16.62 -6.10 -6.54
CA VAL A 420 -17.66 -6.68 -7.41
C VAL A 420 -17.18 -6.78 -8.85
N ALA A 421 -16.39 -5.81 -9.33
CA ALA A 421 -15.73 -5.88 -10.62
C ALA A 421 -14.81 -7.11 -10.70
N PHE A 422 -14.01 -7.37 -9.66
CA PHE A 422 -13.13 -8.56 -9.56
C PHE A 422 -13.88 -9.89 -9.57
N MET A 423 -15.14 -9.91 -9.16
CA MET A 423 -15.97 -11.10 -9.15
C MET A 423 -16.86 -11.22 -10.41
N GLY A 424 -16.63 -10.36 -11.41
CA GLY A 424 -17.32 -10.36 -12.70
C GLY A 424 -18.75 -9.82 -12.66
N CYS A 425 -19.15 -9.19 -11.55
CA CYS A 425 -20.46 -8.57 -11.40
C CYS A 425 -20.36 -7.10 -11.81
N LEU A 426 -21.28 -6.61 -12.63
CA LEU A 426 -21.25 -5.20 -13.06
C LEU A 426 -21.51 -4.29 -11.85
N PRO A 427 -20.57 -3.39 -11.49
CA PRO A 427 -20.81 -2.43 -10.43
C PRO A 427 -21.98 -1.51 -10.82
N VAL A 428 -22.97 -1.40 -9.94
CA VAL A 428 -24.00 -0.35 -10.01
C VAL A 428 -23.58 0.74 -9.03
N LEU A 429 -23.11 1.86 -9.56
CA LEU A 429 -22.58 2.98 -8.81
C LEU A 429 -23.71 3.95 -8.50
N ILE A 430 -23.94 4.21 -7.21
CA ILE A 430 -24.89 5.21 -6.72
C ILE A 430 -24.19 6.00 -5.62
N GLY A 431 -23.93 7.27 -5.89
CA GLY A 431 -23.10 8.15 -5.07
C GLY A 431 -22.72 9.35 -5.90
N ASP A 432 -23.59 10.35 -5.91
CA ASP A 432 -23.42 11.52 -6.75
C ASP A 432 -22.14 12.27 -6.36
N HIS A 433 -21.44 12.78 -7.38
CA HIS A 433 -20.18 13.51 -7.23
C HIS A 433 -19.02 12.74 -6.56
N VAL A 434 -19.06 11.40 -6.55
CA VAL A 434 -17.96 10.56 -6.05
C VAL A 434 -17.24 9.86 -7.21
N LEU A 435 -16.04 10.33 -7.52
CA LEU A 435 -15.17 9.69 -8.50
C LEU A 435 -14.69 8.33 -7.99
N GLN A 436 -14.68 7.36 -8.89
CA GLN A 436 -14.14 6.01 -8.70
C GLN A 436 -12.62 5.99 -8.92
N PRO A 437 -11.92 4.91 -8.54
CA PRO A 437 -10.48 4.77 -8.79
C PRO A 437 -10.09 5.09 -10.23
N PHE A 438 -9.15 6.02 -10.38
CA PHE A 438 -8.62 6.57 -11.61
C PHE A 438 -9.63 7.28 -12.51
N GLU A 439 -10.82 7.67 -12.03
CA GLU A 439 -11.64 8.62 -12.76
C GLU A 439 -11.07 10.06 -12.62
N PRO A 440 -11.14 10.87 -13.68
CA PRO A 440 -11.72 10.58 -15.00
C PRO A 440 -10.72 10.04 -16.04
N GLU A 441 -9.47 9.74 -15.66
CA GLU A 441 -8.48 9.17 -16.58
C GLU A 441 -8.92 7.80 -17.16
N ILE A 442 -9.64 7.00 -16.38
CA ILE A 442 -10.32 5.76 -16.77
C ILE A 442 -11.83 5.97 -16.73
N ASP A 443 -12.49 5.75 -17.87
CA ASP A 443 -13.94 5.85 -18.00
C ASP A 443 -14.64 4.58 -17.46
N TRP A 444 -15.20 4.67 -16.25
CA TRP A 444 -15.91 3.56 -15.62
C TRP A 444 -17.20 3.19 -16.33
N SER A 445 -17.83 4.11 -17.08
CA SER A 445 -19.07 3.82 -17.82
C SER A 445 -18.90 2.66 -18.82
N ARG A 446 -17.67 2.37 -19.21
CA ARG A 446 -17.32 1.25 -20.10
C ARG A 446 -17.49 -0.12 -19.43
N PHE A 447 -17.52 -0.20 -18.11
CA PHE A 447 -17.60 -1.46 -17.35
C PHE A 447 -18.45 -1.40 -16.07
N SER A 448 -19.17 -0.31 -15.83
CA SER A 448 -20.14 -0.14 -14.74
C SER A 448 -21.48 0.40 -15.25
N ILE A 449 -22.46 0.49 -14.34
CA ILE A 449 -23.72 1.20 -14.52
C ILE A 449 -23.78 2.31 -13.47
N SER A 450 -23.74 3.57 -13.89
CA SER A 450 -23.92 4.71 -12.99
C SER A 450 -25.40 5.06 -12.93
N VAL A 451 -25.96 5.19 -11.72
CA VAL A 451 -27.35 5.58 -11.48
C VAL A 451 -27.35 6.77 -10.53
N PRO A 452 -27.89 7.93 -10.94
CA PRO A 452 -28.05 9.08 -10.06
C PRO A 452 -28.85 8.73 -8.80
N GLU A 453 -28.57 9.40 -7.69
CA GLU A 453 -29.30 9.13 -6.44
C GLU A 453 -30.81 9.40 -6.56
N ALA A 454 -31.17 10.42 -7.34
CA ALA A 454 -32.57 10.75 -7.64
C ALA A 454 -33.31 9.64 -8.38
N ASP A 455 -32.59 8.78 -9.11
CA ASP A 455 -33.13 7.72 -9.95
C ASP A 455 -33.24 6.37 -9.22
N ILE A 456 -32.91 6.32 -7.92
CA ILE A 456 -33.07 5.11 -7.09
C ILE A 456 -34.48 4.51 -7.23
N PRO A 457 -35.61 5.25 -7.22
CA PRO A 457 -36.94 4.67 -7.38
C PRO A 457 -37.13 3.89 -8.68
N ASP A 458 -36.42 4.27 -9.75
CA ASP A 458 -36.48 3.65 -11.08
C ASP A 458 -35.45 2.53 -11.29
N LEU A 459 -34.65 2.21 -10.27
CA LEU A 459 -33.55 1.24 -10.37
C LEU A 459 -33.94 -0.10 -11.05
N PRO A 460 -35.09 -0.73 -10.74
CA PRO A 460 -35.52 -1.94 -11.45
C PRO A 460 -35.70 -1.74 -12.96
N ARG A 461 -36.30 -0.62 -13.37
CA ARG A 461 -36.54 -0.27 -14.77
C ARG A 461 -35.22 0.02 -15.49
N ILE A 462 -34.33 0.77 -14.85
CA ILE A 462 -33.00 1.10 -15.39
C ILE A 462 -32.22 -0.17 -15.67
N LEU A 463 -32.11 -1.08 -14.70
CA LEU A 463 -31.36 -2.34 -14.86
C LEU A 463 -32.01 -3.30 -15.87
N ALA A 464 -33.35 -3.32 -15.94
CA ALA A 464 -34.07 -4.14 -16.93
C ALA A 464 -33.86 -3.64 -18.37
N ASN A 465 -33.65 -2.33 -18.55
CA ASN A 465 -33.46 -1.72 -19.85
C ASN A 465 -32.03 -1.83 -20.40
N VAL A 466 -31.05 -2.29 -19.59
CA VAL A 466 -29.68 -2.54 -20.09
C VAL A 466 -29.70 -3.78 -20.99
N PRO A 467 -29.38 -3.65 -22.29
CA PRO A 467 -29.41 -4.79 -23.21
C PRO A 467 -28.45 -5.90 -22.79
N ALA A 468 -28.82 -7.16 -23.01
CA ALA A 468 -27.97 -8.31 -22.70
C ALA A 468 -26.60 -8.25 -23.42
N SER A 469 -26.56 -7.70 -24.64
CA SER A 469 -25.33 -7.48 -25.40
C SER A 469 -24.42 -6.43 -24.73
N GLU A 470 -24.99 -5.38 -24.17
CA GLU A 470 -24.26 -4.37 -23.41
C GLU A 470 -23.72 -4.95 -22.10
N VAL A 471 -24.54 -5.70 -21.36
CA VAL A 471 -24.10 -6.41 -20.15
C VAL A 471 -22.91 -7.31 -20.46
N ALA A 472 -23.00 -8.14 -21.50
CA ALA A 472 -21.91 -9.02 -21.91
C ALA A 472 -20.65 -8.24 -22.33
N SER A 473 -20.80 -7.13 -23.05
CA SER A 473 -19.69 -6.25 -23.46
C SER A 473 -18.98 -5.64 -22.25
N LYS A 474 -19.73 -5.07 -21.30
CA LYS A 474 -19.16 -4.50 -20.06
C LYS A 474 -18.48 -5.59 -19.21
N GLN A 475 -19.09 -6.77 -19.08
CA GLN A 475 -18.50 -7.89 -18.32
C GLN A 475 -17.19 -8.38 -18.93
N LYS A 476 -17.06 -8.41 -20.26
CA LYS A 476 -15.79 -8.73 -20.93
C LYS A 476 -14.69 -7.71 -20.58
N ARG A 477 -15.04 -6.45 -20.39
CA ARG A 477 -14.10 -5.37 -20.03
C ARG A 477 -13.66 -5.41 -18.57
N LEU A 478 -14.40 -6.09 -17.69
CA LEU A 478 -14.05 -6.20 -16.26
C LEU A 478 -12.68 -6.83 -16.04
N ARG A 479 -12.20 -7.70 -16.94
CA ARG A 479 -10.85 -8.30 -16.81
C ARG A 479 -9.74 -7.24 -16.88
N CYS A 480 -9.81 -6.35 -17.86
CA CYS A 480 -8.83 -5.27 -17.99
C CYS A 480 -9.00 -4.25 -16.85
N ALA A 481 -10.25 -3.89 -16.53
CA ALA A 481 -10.53 -3.00 -15.39
C ALA A 481 -9.98 -3.56 -14.07
N ALA A 482 -10.16 -4.86 -13.81
CA ALA A 482 -9.65 -5.51 -12.59
C ALA A 482 -8.12 -5.48 -12.53
N GLN A 483 -7.40 -5.62 -13.64
CA GLN A 483 -5.93 -5.46 -13.65
C GLN A 483 -5.54 -4.05 -13.16
N HIS A 484 -6.13 -3.00 -13.75
CA HIS A 484 -5.88 -1.61 -13.34
C HIS A 484 -6.21 -1.33 -11.87
N MET A 485 -7.06 -2.11 -11.23
CA MET A 485 -7.47 -1.90 -9.85
C MET A 485 -6.77 -2.81 -8.83
N PHE A 486 -5.89 -3.72 -9.27
CA PHE A 486 -5.13 -4.62 -8.39
C PHE A 486 -3.66 -4.25 -8.33
N TYR A 487 -3.02 -4.38 -7.16
CA TYR A 487 -1.57 -4.18 -7.02
C TYR A 487 -0.81 -5.51 -7.21
N SER A 488 -0.95 -6.14 -8.38
CA SER A 488 -0.42 -7.48 -8.62
C SER A 488 1.10 -7.57 -8.57
N SER A 489 1.82 -6.52 -9.00
CA SER A 489 3.28 -6.44 -8.85
C SER A 489 3.75 -6.37 -7.40
N THR A 490 2.83 -6.21 -6.43
CA THR A 490 3.11 -6.18 -5.00
C THR A 490 2.45 -7.33 -4.22
N LEU A 491 1.28 -7.79 -4.64
CA LEU A 491 0.51 -8.81 -3.91
C LEU A 491 0.51 -10.17 -4.59
N GLY A 492 0.67 -10.13 -5.91
CA GLY A 492 0.75 -11.26 -6.79
C GLY A 492 -0.25 -11.31 -7.91
N ALA A 493 -0.12 -12.27 -8.81
CA ALA A 493 -1.12 -12.47 -9.85
C ALA A 493 -2.31 -13.23 -9.27
N ILE A 494 -3.50 -12.80 -9.68
CA ILE A 494 -4.75 -13.51 -9.38
C ILE A 494 -5.55 -13.80 -10.67
N LEU A 495 -5.38 -12.96 -11.70
CA LEU A 495 -5.93 -13.12 -13.04
C LEU A 495 -4.99 -13.91 -13.96
N GLY A 496 -3.81 -14.24 -13.47
CA GLY A 496 -2.75 -14.85 -14.25
C GLY A 496 -1.89 -13.84 -15.01
N GLU A 497 -1.95 -12.58 -14.62
CA GLU A 497 -1.24 -11.44 -15.19
C GLU A 497 0.27 -11.44 -14.88
N ASP A 498 1.02 -10.67 -15.66
CA ASP A 498 2.41 -10.29 -15.37
C ASP A 498 2.47 -9.02 -14.49
N GLY A 499 1.36 -8.29 -14.40
CA GLY A 499 1.13 -7.04 -13.66
C GLY A 499 1.31 -5.76 -14.47
N ARG A 500 1.40 -5.85 -15.80
CA ARG A 500 1.83 -4.72 -16.65
C ARG A 500 0.85 -3.55 -16.65
N TYR A 501 -0.40 -3.90 -16.37
CA TYR A 501 -1.54 -3.02 -16.28
C TYR A 501 -2.00 -2.85 -14.83
N ASP A 502 -1.18 -3.20 -13.84
CA ASP A 502 -1.61 -3.15 -12.44
C ASP A 502 -1.84 -1.72 -11.95
N ALA A 503 -2.39 -1.58 -10.75
CA ALA A 503 -2.72 -0.27 -10.16
C ALA A 503 -1.49 0.64 -9.97
N PHE A 504 -0.31 0.07 -9.71
CA PHE A 504 0.92 0.86 -9.59
C PHE A 504 1.33 1.41 -10.96
N GLU A 505 1.41 0.56 -11.99
CA GLU A 505 1.76 0.98 -13.35
C GLU A 505 0.70 1.95 -13.92
N THR A 506 -0.57 1.77 -13.57
CA THR A 506 -1.66 2.68 -13.96
C THR A 506 -1.44 4.09 -13.42
N LEU A 507 -1.11 4.22 -12.13
CA LEU A 507 -0.77 5.51 -11.54
C LEU A 507 0.47 6.12 -12.21
N MET A 508 1.52 5.34 -12.46
CA MET A 508 2.73 5.84 -13.11
C MET A 508 2.47 6.32 -14.53
N GLU A 509 1.60 5.63 -15.26
CA GLU A 509 1.23 5.97 -16.62
C GLU A 509 0.33 7.23 -16.67
N ILE A 510 -0.59 7.40 -15.72
CA ILE A 510 -1.34 8.67 -15.55
C ILE A 510 -0.37 9.84 -15.30
N LEU A 511 0.60 9.65 -14.41
CA LEU A 511 1.60 10.68 -14.12
C LEU A 511 2.49 10.99 -15.34
N ARG A 512 2.78 10.00 -16.18
CA ARG A 512 3.48 10.19 -17.46
C ARG A 512 2.68 11.09 -18.39
N VAL A 513 1.42 10.75 -18.65
CA VAL A 513 0.56 11.53 -19.56
C VAL A 513 0.36 12.94 -19.03
N ARG A 514 0.12 13.11 -17.73
CA ARG A 514 0.01 14.43 -17.10
C ARG A 514 1.25 15.30 -17.30
N LYS A 515 2.45 14.69 -17.27
CA LYS A 515 3.71 15.39 -17.54
C LYS A 515 3.83 15.77 -19.02
N GLU A 516 3.47 14.87 -19.92
CA GLU A 516 3.60 15.09 -21.37
C GLU A 516 2.53 16.04 -21.94
N HIS A 517 1.37 16.11 -21.29
CA HIS A 517 0.20 16.89 -21.71
C HIS A 517 -0.35 17.74 -20.56
N PRO A 518 0.43 18.69 -20.00
CA PRO A 518 0.07 19.42 -18.77
C PRO A 518 -1.19 20.28 -18.88
N ASP A 519 -1.52 20.74 -20.09
CA ASP A 519 -2.68 21.59 -20.36
C ASP A 519 -3.93 20.80 -20.78
N VAL A 520 -3.81 19.46 -20.88
CA VAL A 520 -4.93 18.60 -21.26
C VAL A 520 -5.64 18.12 -19.99
N PRO A 521 -6.98 18.29 -19.90
CA PRO A 521 -7.71 17.78 -18.75
C PRO A 521 -7.78 16.25 -18.78
N PRO A 522 -7.81 15.57 -17.62
CA PRO A 522 -7.60 14.12 -17.49
C PRO A 522 -8.60 13.26 -18.29
N GLU A 523 -9.85 13.69 -18.46
CA GLU A 523 -10.86 12.99 -19.25
C GLU A 523 -10.53 12.92 -20.76
N LYS A 524 -9.54 13.72 -21.22
CA LYS A 524 -9.07 13.73 -22.60
C LYS A 524 -7.76 12.96 -22.80
N TYR A 525 -7.12 12.44 -21.75
CA TYR A 525 -5.84 11.72 -21.86
C TYR A 525 -5.88 10.58 -22.88
N GLN A 526 -6.92 9.73 -22.85
CA GLN A 526 -7.08 8.64 -23.82
C GLN A 526 -7.27 9.14 -25.27
N LYS A 527 -7.68 10.39 -25.49
CA LYS A 527 -7.85 10.94 -26.84
C LYS A 527 -6.54 11.49 -27.40
N VAL A 528 -5.71 12.10 -26.55
CA VAL A 528 -4.48 12.78 -26.97
C VAL A 528 -3.23 11.88 -26.92
N ASP A 529 -3.24 10.86 -26.06
CA ASP A 529 -2.11 9.96 -25.88
C ASP A 529 -2.49 8.53 -26.33
N GLN A 530 -1.99 8.14 -27.51
CA GLN A 530 -2.29 6.85 -28.10
C GLN A 530 -1.79 5.68 -27.24
N ARG A 531 -0.62 5.82 -26.59
CA ARG A 531 -0.08 4.78 -25.71
C ARG A 531 -0.96 4.62 -24.48
N PHE A 532 -1.41 5.72 -23.88
CA PHE A 532 -2.32 5.69 -22.74
C PHE A 532 -3.64 5.03 -23.07
N ARG A 533 -4.21 5.39 -24.23
CA ARG A 533 -5.42 4.72 -24.74
C ARG A 533 -5.18 3.22 -24.84
N LYS A 534 -4.03 2.81 -25.35
CA LYS A 534 -3.73 1.39 -25.48
C LYS A 534 -3.56 0.70 -24.12
N PHE A 535 -2.78 1.32 -23.24
CA PHE A 535 -2.56 0.87 -21.88
C PHE A 535 -3.85 0.64 -21.10
N ILE A 536 -4.78 1.61 -21.10
CA ILE A 536 -6.09 1.51 -20.41
C ILE A 536 -7.02 0.45 -21.03
N ASN A 537 -6.76 0.04 -22.27
CA ASN A 537 -7.49 -1.04 -22.94
C ASN A 537 -6.76 -2.39 -22.84
N CYS A 538 -5.65 -2.46 -22.10
CA CYS A 538 -4.80 -3.63 -21.97
C CYS A 538 -4.29 -4.18 -23.32
N ASP A 539 -4.06 -3.31 -24.31
CA ASP A 539 -3.74 -3.69 -25.70
C ASP A 539 -2.41 -3.08 -26.21
N LEU A 540 -1.44 -2.83 -25.32
CA LEU A 540 -0.10 -2.39 -25.73
C LEU A 540 0.55 -3.37 -26.71
N ASP A 541 1.18 -2.86 -27.77
CA ASP A 541 1.87 -3.67 -28.80
C ASP A 541 3.31 -4.05 -28.40
N ASP A 542 3.67 -3.92 -27.13
CA ASP A 542 5.03 -4.17 -26.68
C ASP A 542 5.36 -5.67 -26.87
N GLU A 543 6.35 -6.00 -27.74
CA GLU A 543 6.90 -7.36 -27.92
C GLU A 543 7.58 -7.82 -26.64
N VAL A 544 6.79 -8.36 -25.72
CA VAL A 544 7.27 -8.90 -24.46
C VAL A 544 6.93 -10.38 -24.44
N ASN A 545 7.84 -11.20 -23.90
CA ASN A 545 7.54 -12.56 -23.45
C ASN A 545 7.07 -12.47 -22.00
N PRO A 546 5.77 -12.21 -21.72
CA PRO A 546 5.31 -11.92 -20.37
C PRO A 546 5.56 -13.13 -19.47
N VAL A 547 6.36 -12.94 -18.42
CA VAL A 547 6.51 -13.93 -17.37
C VAL A 547 5.42 -13.66 -16.34
N PRO A 548 4.47 -14.59 -16.17
CA PRO A 548 3.40 -14.35 -15.21
C PRO A 548 3.93 -14.35 -13.78
N LEU A 549 3.31 -13.54 -12.91
CA LEU A 549 3.70 -13.51 -11.51
C LEU A 549 3.30 -14.81 -10.81
N CYS A 550 3.97 -15.14 -9.69
CA CYS A 550 3.47 -16.11 -8.70
C CYS A 550 1.99 -15.84 -8.33
N THR A 551 1.33 -16.75 -7.63
CA THR A 551 -0.09 -16.55 -7.31
C THR A 551 -0.27 -16.25 -5.83
N GLN A 552 -1.27 -15.44 -5.48
CA GLN A 552 -1.62 -15.23 -4.09
C GLN A 552 -2.10 -16.57 -3.51
N GLY A 553 -1.23 -17.26 -2.75
CA GLY A 553 -1.27 -18.70 -2.46
C GLY A 553 -2.47 -19.30 -1.70
N LYS A 554 -3.64 -18.65 -1.71
CA LYS A 554 -4.92 -19.15 -1.21
C LYS A 554 -5.94 -19.46 -2.31
N GLU A 555 -5.61 -19.17 -3.56
CA GLU A 555 -6.46 -19.43 -4.72
C GLU A 555 -6.16 -20.83 -5.26
N MET A 556 -6.64 -21.85 -4.54
CA MET A 556 -6.30 -23.29 -4.57
C MET A 556 -6.28 -24.01 -5.94
N GLN A 557 -6.47 -23.32 -7.05
CA GLN A 557 -6.61 -23.94 -8.36
C GLN A 557 -5.65 -23.43 -9.44
N LEU A 558 -4.73 -22.52 -9.10
CA LEU A 558 -3.65 -22.09 -9.99
C LEU A 558 -2.42 -23.01 -9.88
N VAL A 559 -2.64 -24.32 -9.87
CA VAL A 559 -1.65 -25.36 -9.47
C VAL A 559 -0.39 -25.35 -10.34
N ASP A 560 -0.49 -24.91 -11.59
CA ASP A 560 0.64 -24.81 -12.52
C ASP A 560 1.53 -23.59 -12.28
N ARG A 561 1.13 -22.67 -11.37
CA ARG A 561 1.91 -21.48 -11.03
C ARG A 561 2.41 -21.57 -9.60
N LYS A 562 3.69 -21.22 -9.41
CA LYS A 562 4.28 -21.09 -8.08
C LYS A 562 3.40 -20.19 -7.20
N SER A 563 2.98 -20.67 -6.03
CA SER A 563 2.29 -19.82 -5.06
C SER A 563 3.28 -18.86 -4.39
N CYS A 564 2.80 -17.81 -3.72
CA CYS A 564 3.64 -16.97 -2.85
C CYS A 564 4.46 -17.80 -1.86
N LYS A 565 3.93 -18.93 -1.38
CA LYS A 565 4.64 -19.83 -0.46
C LYS A 565 5.77 -20.56 -1.18
N ASP A 566 5.56 -20.99 -2.42
CA ASP A 566 6.58 -21.69 -3.22
C ASP A 566 7.70 -20.76 -3.68
N CYS A 567 7.36 -19.47 -3.88
CA CYS A 567 8.34 -18.44 -4.17
C CYS A 567 9.16 -18.06 -2.90
N ARG A 568 8.67 -18.36 -1.68
CA ARG A 568 9.43 -18.24 -0.41
C ARG A 568 10.23 -19.51 -0.12
N ARG A 569 11.39 -19.71 -0.76
CA ARG A 569 12.30 -20.82 -0.37
C ARG A 569 13.55 -20.29 0.35
N LYS A 570 13.58 -20.42 1.69
CA LYS A 570 14.68 -20.96 2.56
C LYS A 570 14.88 -20.32 3.94
N ASP A 571 14.21 -19.23 4.33
CA ASP A 571 14.58 -18.51 5.57
C ASP A 571 13.64 -18.71 6.78
N GLY A 572 12.58 -19.53 6.66
CA GLY A 572 11.77 -19.95 7.81
C GLY A 572 11.02 -18.82 8.54
N THR A 573 10.97 -17.60 7.99
CA THR A 573 10.24 -16.48 8.59
C THR A 573 8.76 -16.56 8.20
N SER A 574 7.92 -16.99 9.14
CA SER A 574 6.49 -17.28 8.94
C SER A 574 5.56 -16.07 9.05
N ASN A 575 6.10 -14.86 9.26
CA ASN A 575 5.35 -13.60 9.39
C ASN A 575 5.90 -12.64 8.31
N SER A 576 5.16 -11.90 7.52
CA SER A 576 3.77 -11.43 7.47
C SER A 576 3.65 -10.64 6.16
N PHE A 577 2.48 -10.09 5.82
CA PHE A 577 2.18 -9.33 4.61
C PHE A 577 3.09 -8.10 4.32
N PHE A 578 4.08 -7.80 5.16
CA PHE A 578 4.88 -6.56 5.12
C PHE A 578 6.40 -6.75 5.06
N ASN A 579 6.92 -7.98 5.24
CA ASN A 579 8.38 -8.23 5.28
C ASN A 579 9.04 -8.35 3.90
N SER A 580 8.26 -8.51 2.83
CA SER A 580 8.76 -8.67 1.46
C SER A 580 8.29 -7.50 0.62
N ALA A 581 8.87 -6.33 0.89
CA ALA A 581 8.85 -5.22 -0.05
C ALA A 581 9.33 -5.72 -1.42
N GLY A 582 8.49 -5.61 -2.45
CA GLY A 582 8.74 -6.20 -3.77
C GLY A 582 7.86 -7.39 -4.14
N GLY A 583 7.01 -7.84 -3.21
CA GLY A 583 5.74 -8.47 -3.53
C GLY A 583 5.80 -9.52 -4.62
N MET A 584 6.20 -10.74 -4.27
CA MET A 584 6.39 -11.88 -5.17
C MET A 584 7.36 -11.76 -6.36
N LEU A 585 7.53 -10.59 -6.98
CA LEU A 585 8.60 -10.37 -7.95
C LEU A 585 9.97 -10.62 -7.29
N CYS A 586 10.07 -10.35 -5.99
CA CYS A 586 11.29 -10.54 -5.20
C CYS A 586 11.21 -11.72 -4.22
N CYS A 587 10.29 -12.67 -4.41
CA CYS A 587 10.05 -13.69 -3.38
C CYS A 587 11.27 -14.59 -3.09
N GLU A 588 12.19 -14.74 -4.05
CA GLU A 588 13.44 -15.49 -3.91
C GLU A 588 14.66 -14.58 -3.61
N ASP A 589 14.51 -13.24 -3.60
CA ASP A 589 15.64 -12.30 -3.45
C ASP A 589 15.36 -11.16 -2.46
N HIS A 590 16.24 -11.01 -1.46
CA HIS A 590 16.19 -9.89 -0.52
C HIS A 590 16.74 -8.59 -1.14
N ASP A 591 17.43 -8.67 -2.28
CA ASP A 591 17.93 -7.54 -3.03
C ASP A 591 16.94 -7.15 -4.14
N MET A 592 16.29 -5.99 -3.95
CA MET A 592 15.29 -5.45 -4.87
C MET A 592 15.79 -5.19 -6.29
N THR A 593 17.11 -5.13 -6.52
CA THR A 593 17.68 -4.94 -7.88
C THR A 593 17.60 -6.17 -8.75
N LYS A 594 17.59 -7.35 -8.14
CA LYS A 594 17.53 -8.62 -8.83
C LYS A 594 16.12 -9.05 -9.14
N CYS A 595 15.13 -8.30 -8.63
CA CYS A 595 13.74 -8.56 -8.91
C CYS A 595 13.46 -8.39 -10.40
N PRO A 596 12.85 -9.41 -11.05
CA PRO A 596 12.35 -9.28 -12.40
C PRO A 596 11.44 -8.05 -12.48
N ARG A 597 11.56 -7.31 -13.56
CA ARG A 597 10.53 -6.34 -13.95
C ARG A 597 9.73 -7.08 -14.99
N GLY A 598 8.45 -7.34 -14.74
CA GLY A 598 7.61 -8.15 -15.65
C GLY A 598 7.60 -7.66 -17.11
N TRP A 599 8.03 -6.42 -17.35
CA TRP A 599 8.07 -5.73 -18.66
C TRP A 599 9.49 -5.41 -19.14
N LYS A 600 10.54 -5.98 -18.55
CA LYS A 600 11.91 -5.80 -19.05
C LYS A 600 12.22 -6.69 -20.24
#